data_AF-F0RYY3-F1
#
_entry.id   AF-F0RYY3-F1
#
_cell.length_a   1.000
_cell.length_b   1.000
_cell.length_c   1.000
_cell.angle_alpha   90.00
_cell.angle_beta   90.00
_cell.angle_gamma   90.00
#
_symmetry.space_group_name_H-M   'P 1'
#
loop_
_entity.id
_entity.type
_entity.pdbx_description
1 polymer ?
#
loop_
_entity_poly.entity_id
_entity_poly.type
_entity_poly.pdbx_seq_one_letter_code
_entity_poly.pdbx_strand_id
1 'polypeptide(L)'
;MMRTRYCTLLLFSFCLLFVGCQKSESNLEELALQGKFELLERIASDDFSRTYQKSSLFYVALAQERQGNVQEAALSLRLYLALAGTQGSSEAAKNLAVLVGNRAGDSALVIEMGLLLEEQQALNETTAKELYQALLADKRIEDAHRVFSTYLKGTLDGLSYAKVLIEAQASFSLVMQALDALPIGDAVNLLLSVSSTELGMQRSFDYYSYAITYERKNLDEKQKQVLYASLARFASQADLRVQANKYQSLAQPLP
;
A
#
# COMPACT_ATOMS: atom_id res chain seq x y z
N MET A 1 -25.80 17.32 69.54
CA MET A 1 -25.50 18.17 68.36
C MET A 1 -24.49 17.51 67.39
N MET A 2 -24.55 16.19 67.19
CA MET A 2 -23.63 15.43 66.29
C MET A 2 -24.36 14.67 65.16
N ARG A 3 -25.69 14.48 65.22
CA ARG A 3 -26.44 13.71 64.21
C ARG A 3 -26.63 14.45 62.88
N THR A 4 -26.61 15.78 62.87
CA THR A 4 -26.81 16.59 61.65
C THR A 4 -25.57 16.67 60.75
N ARG A 5 -24.37 16.39 61.27
CA ARG A 5 -23.11 16.46 60.49
C ARG A 5 -22.83 15.20 59.65
N TYR A 6 -23.40 14.05 60.02
CA TYR A 6 -23.24 12.80 59.25
C TYR A 6 -24.20 12.72 58.05
N CYS A 7 -25.39 13.32 58.14
CA CYS A 7 -26.33 13.38 57.01
C CYS A 7 -25.82 14.26 55.86
N THR A 8 -25.11 15.35 56.16
CA THR A 8 -24.51 16.22 55.14
C THR A 8 -23.31 15.57 54.43
N LEU A 9 -22.55 14.72 55.11
CA LEU A 9 -21.43 13.97 54.51
C LEU A 9 -21.90 12.79 53.65
N LEU A 10 -23.02 12.14 54.01
CA LEU A 10 -23.64 11.11 53.18
C LEU A 10 -24.24 11.67 51.89
N LEU A 11 -24.86 12.85 51.94
CA LEU A 11 -25.37 13.53 50.74
C LEU A 11 -24.25 13.98 49.78
N PHE A 12 -23.10 14.42 50.31
CA PHE A 12 -21.94 14.78 49.48
C PHE A 12 -21.25 13.55 48.86
N SER A 13 -21.23 12.42 49.57
CA SER A 13 -20.73 11.13 49.06
C SER A 13 -21.65 10.55 47.96
N PHE A 14 -22.97 10.73 48.10
CA PHE A 14 -23.93 10.26 47.10
C PHE A 14 -23.92 11.10 45.82
N CYS A 15 -23.66 12.42 45.90
CA CYS A 15 -23.57 13.28 44.70
C CYS A 15 -22.31 13.04 43.86
N LEU A 16 -21.22 12.54 44.45
CA LEU A 16 -19.97 12.21 43.73
C LEU A 16 -20.03 10.86 43.00
N LEU A 17 -20.99 9.99 43.34
CA LEU A 17 -21.18 8.69 42.69
C LEU A 17 -22.03 8.75 41.41
N PHE A 18 -22.67 9.88 41.11
CA PHE A 18 -23.51 10.06 39.91
C PHE A 18 -22.85 10.86 38.77
N VAL A 19 -21.59 11.28 38.92
CA VAL A 19 -20.87 12.05 37.87
C VAL A 19 -20.09 11.16 36.90
N GLY A 20 -20.00 9.85 37.13
CA GLY A 20 -19.12 8.97 36.33
C GLY A 20 -19.82 7.78 35.70
N CYS A 21 -20.64 8.00 34.66
CA CYS A 21 -20.97 7.01 33.61
C CYS A 21 -21.91 7.62 32.55
N GLN A 22 -21.46 8.65 31.82
CA GLN A 22 -22.14 8.98 30.56
C GLN A 22 -21.72 7.97 29.50
N LYS A 23 -22.65 7.05 29.21
CA LYS A 23 -22.58 6.02 28.18
C LYS A 23 -22.67 6.69 26.79
N SER A 24 -21.60 7.34 26.34
CA SER A 24 -21.55 8.13 25.08
C SER A 24 -21.20 7.25 23.86
N GLU A 25 -20.30 6.27 24.01
CA GLU A 25 -19.79 5.46 22.87
C GLU A 25 -20.89 4.68 22.14
N SER A 26 -21.89 4.17 22.87
CA SER A 26 -22.99 3.36 22.30
C SER A 26 -23.84 4.12 21.28
N ASN A 27 -23.87 5.47 21.34
CA ASN A 27 -24.71 6.27 20.44
C ASN A 27 -23.98 6.62 19.13
N LEU A 28 -22.67 6.89 19.19
CA LEU A 28 -21.88 7.24 18.00
C LEU A 28 -21.72 6.05 17.05
N GLU A 29 -21.45 4.86 17.61
CA GLU A 29 -21.34 3.63 16.82
C GLU A 29 -22.69 3.29 16.14
N GLU A 30 -23.79 3.42 16.86
CA GLU A 30 -25.13 3.17 16.32
C GLU A 30 -25.47 4.14 15.18
N LEU A 31 -25.15 5.43 15.32
CA LEU A 31 -25.33 6.42 14.27
C LEU A 31 -24.50 6.11 13.02
N ALA A 32 -23.26 5.63 13.20
CA ALA A 32 -22.40 5.19 12.11
C ALA A 32 -22.99 3.99 11.36
N LEU A 33 -23.49 2.99 12.09
CA LEU A 33 -24.15 1.80 11.52
C LEU A 33 -25.45 2.13 10.78
N GLN A 34 -26.20 3.11 11.27
CA GLN A 34 -27.44 3.59 10.63
C GLN A 34 -27.18 4.51 9.42
N GLY A 35 -25.92 4.84 9.12
CA GLY A 35 -25.55 5.72 8.00
C GLY A 35 -25.96 7.18 8.18
N LYS A 36 -26.23 7.63 9.41
CA LYS A 36 -26.67 9.00 9.72
C LYS A 36 -25.47 9.94 9.85
N PHE A 37 -24.67 10.08 8.80
CA PHE A 37 -23.35 10.72 8.86
C PHE A 37 -23.38 12.21 9.19
N GLU A 38 -24.32 13.00 8.67
CA GLU A 38 -24.46 14.42 9.04
C GLU A 38 -24.73 14.61 10.55
N LEU A 39 -25.58 13.75 11.11
CA LEU A 39 -25.91 13.78 12.53
C LEU A 39 -24.74 13.26 13.39
N LEU A 40 -24.05 12.22 12.91
CA LEU A 40 -22.86 11.68 13.54
C LEU A 40 -21.77 12.75 13.65
N GLU A 41 -21.48 13.48 12.56
CA GLU A 41 -20.46 14.53 12.57
C GLU A 41 -20.78 15.60 13.61
N ARG A 42 -22.03 16.07 13.65
CA ARG A 42 -22.46 17.10 14.60
C ARG A 42 -22.30 16.62 16.04
N ILE A 43 -22.85 15.45 16.36
CA ILE A 43 -22.82 14.92 17.73
C ILE A 43 -21.40 14.59 18.17
N ALA A 44 -20.59 13.98 17.31
CA ALA A 44 -19.20 13.65 17.61
C ALA A 44 -18.33 14.91 17.76
N SER A 45 -18.55 15.94 16.94
CA SER A 45 -17.85 17.23 17.07
C SER A 45 -18.21 17.95 18.36
N ASP A 46 -19.51 17.99 18.69
CA ASP A 46 -20.00 18.57 19.95
C ASP A 46 -19.44 17.83 21.16
N ASP A 47 -19.43 16.49 21.13
CA ASP A 47 -18.85 15.68 22.18
C ASP A 47 -17.35 15.96 22.34
N PHE A 48 -16.57 15.93 21.25
CA PHE A 48 -15.14 16.24 21.30
C PHE A 48 -14.87 17.65 21.87
N SER A 49 -15.65 18.65 21.47
CA SER A 49 -15.48 20.03 21.96
C SER A 49 -15.69 20.16 23.48
N ARG A 50 -16.49 19.27 24.07
CA ARG A 50 -16.82 19.28 25.50
C ARG A 50 -15.93 18.36 26.32
N THR A 51 -15.57 17.20 25.78
CA THR A 51 -14.93 16.12 26.53
C THR A 51 -13.47 15.92 26.15
N TYR A 52 -13.02 16.45 25.00
CA TYR A 52 -11.73 16.17 24.38
C TYR A 52 -11.45 14.67 24.19
N GLN A 53 -12.49 13.83 24.13
CA GLN A 53 -12.32 12.40 23.92
C GLN A 53 -11.87 12.12 22.49
N LYS A 54 -10.70 11.49 22.35
CA LYS A 54 -10.14 11.14 21.03
C LYS A 54 -11.10 10.27 20.20
N SER A 55 -11.83 9.34 20.80
CA SER A 55 -12.77 8.44 20.09
C SER A 55 -13.80 9.22 19.27
N SER A 56 -14.22 10.39 19.75
CA SER A 56 -15.15 11.27 19.04
C SER A 56 -14.56 11.82 17.73
N LEU A 57 -13.26 12.11 17.68
CA LEU A 57 -12.57 12.53 16.44
C LEU A 57 -12.54 11.44 15.37
N PHE A 58 -12.46 10.16 15.75
CA PHE A 58 -12.58 9.06 14.79
C PHE A 58 -13.94 9.09 14.09
N TYR A 59 -15.02 9.28 14.84
CA TYR A 59 -16.37 9.36 14.29
C TYR A 59 -16.61 10.63 13.47
N VAL A 60 -16.01 11.77 13.87
CA VAL A 60 -15.99 12.99 13.04
C VAL A 60 -15.35 12.70 11.69
N ALA A 61 -14.16 12.11 11.67
CA ALA A 61 -13.47 11.81 10.43
C ALA A 61 -14.21 10.79 9.55
N LEU A 62 -14.79 9.76 10.17
CA LEU A 62 -15.62 8.78 9.46
C LEU A 62 -16.82 9.45 8.81
N ALA A 63 -17.51 10.34 9.53
CA ALA A 63 -18.65 11.06 8.99
C ALA A 63 -18.24 11.99 7.83
N GLN A 64 -17.13 12.70 7.96
CA GLN A 64 -16.59 13.60 6.92
C GLN A 64 -16.20 12.81 5.67
N GLU A 65 -15.54 11.67 5.83
CA GLU A 65 -15.18 10.78 4.73
C GLU A 65 -16.41 10.33 3.95
N ARG A 66 -17.46 9.90 4.66
CA ARG A 66 -18.71 9.41 4.08
C ARG A 66 -19.52 10.49 3.37
N GLN A 67 -19.32 11.75 3.76
CA GLN A 67 -19.92 12.92 3.11
C GLN A 67 -19.06 13.45 1.95
N GLY A 68 -17.87 12.89 1.71
CA GLY A 68 -16.96 13.32 0.64
C GLY A 68 -16.03 14.48 1.03
N ASN A 69 -16.05 14.92 2.29
CA ASN A 69 -15.17 15.95 2.83
C ASN A 69 -13.79 15.35 3.20
N VAL A 70 -13.08 14.91 2.16
CA VAL A 70 -11.86 14.08 2.30
C VAL A 70 -10.73 14.82 3.01
N GLN A 71 -10.56 16.12 2.75
CA GLN A 71 -9.48 16.90 3.36
C GLN A 71 -9.73 17.14 4.85
N GLU A 72 -10.96 17.46 5.22
CA GLU A 72 -11.40 17.61 6.60
C GLU A 72 -11.27 16.28 7.37
N ALA A 73 -11.68 15.18 6.74
CA ALA A 73 -11.53 13.84 7.31
C ALA A 73 -10.06 13.52 7.62
N ALA A 74 -9.14 13.87 6.70
CA ALA A 74 -7.71 13.67 6.89
C ALA A 74 -7.16 14.47 8.08
N LEU A 75 -7.57 15.73 8.23
CA LEU A 75 -7.18 16.59 9.35
C LEU A 75 -7.70 16.05 10.69
N SER A 76 -8.98 15.66 10.74
CA SER A 76 -9.60 15.06 11.92
C SER A 76 -8.91 13.75 12.33
N LEU A 77 -8.54 12.91 11.35
CA LEU A 77 -7.77 11.68 11.58
C LEU A 77 -6.36 11.96 12.10
N ARG A 78 -5.65 12.94 11.53
CA ARG A 78 -4.32 13.32 12.04
C ARG A 78 -4.38 13.75 13.49
N LEU A 79 -5.39 14.55 13.87
CA LEU A 79 -5.57 14.95 15.26
C LEU A 79 -5.90 13.74 16.15
N TYR A 80 -6.80 12.86 15.70
CA TYR A 80 -7.09 11.60 16.39
C TYR A 80 -5.81 10.79 16.66
N LEU A 81 -5.00 10.56 15.61
CA LEU A 81 -3.78 9.77 15.68
C LEU A 81 -2.74 10.42 16.58
N ALA A 82 -2.58 11.74 16.51
CA ALA A 82 -1.68 12.49 17.38
C ALA A 82 -2.06 12.36 18.87
N LEU A 83 -3.37 12.39 19.20
CA LEU A 83 -3.86 12.18 20.55
C LEU A 83 -3.83 10.72 20.99
N ALA A 84 -4.00 9.78 20.04
CA ALA A 84 -3.99 8.36 20.31
C ALA A 84 -2.58 7.80 20.54
N GLY A 85 -1.58 8.37 19.87
CA GLY A 85 -0.25 7.80 19.75
C GLY A 85 -0.21 6.59 18.80
N THR A 86 1.00 6.18 18.41
CA THR A 86 1.24 5.09 17.44
C THR A 86 0.64 3.75 17.88
N GLN A 87 0.74 3.43 19.17
CA GLN A 87 0.25 2.17 19.76
C GLN A 87 -1.23 2.23 20.20
N GLY A 88 -1.78 3.43 20.40
CA GLY A 88 -3.11 3.63 20.99
C GLY A 88 -4.24 3.91 19.99
N SER A 89 -3.96 3.82 18.70
CA SER A 89 -4.93 3.97 17.60
C SER A 89 -5.52 2.62 17.20
N SER A 90 -6.84 2.59 16.99
CA SER A 90 -7.55 1.38 16.58
C SER A 90 -7.20 0.97 15.16
N GLU A 91 -7.32 -0.32 14.85
CA GLU A 91 -7.15 -0.84 13.48
C GLU A 91 -8.10 -0.14 12.49
N ALA A 92 -9.36 0.08 12.90
CA ALA A 92 -10.34 0.80 12.09
C ALA A 92 -9.89 2.23 11.74
N ALA A 93 -9.28 2.94 12.69
CA ALA A 93 -8.76 4.28 12.46
C ALA A 93 -7.54 4.27 11.52
N LYS A 94 -6.63 3.29 11.66
CA LYS A 94 -5.48 3.15 10.75
C LYS A 94 -5.93 2.80 9.33
N ASN A 95 -6.88 1.87 9.19
CA ASN A 95 -7.47 1.53 7.89
C ASN A 95 -8.11 2.77 7.25
N LEU A 96 -8.90 3.53 8.01
CA LEU A 96 -9.51 4.75 7.52
C LEU A 96 -8.46 5.81 7.13
N ALA A 97 -7.40 5.97 7.92
CA ALA A 97 -6.31 6.90 7.64
C ALA A 97 -5.54 6.56 6.35
N VAL A 98 -5.31 5.28 6.05
CA VAL A 98 -4.72 4.84 4.77
C VAL A 98 -5.63 5.24 3.60
N LEU A 99 -6.92 4.94 3.68
CA LEU A 99 -7.88 5.20 2.58
C LEU A 99 -8.15 6.69 2.36
N VAL A 100 -8.27 7.46 3.45
CA VAL A 100 -8.49 8.91 3.41
C VAL A 100 -7.20 9.61 3.00
N GLY A 101 -6.06 9.21 3.56
CA GLY A 101 -4.75 9.77 3.24
C GLY A 101 -4.45 9.70 1.75
N ASN A 102 -4.71 8.56 1.09
CA ASN A 102 -4.47 8.45 -0.35
C ASN A 102 -5.35 9.42 -1.14
N ARG A 103 -6.66 9.48 -0.85
CA ARG A 103 -7.59 10.40 -1.52
C ARG A 103 -7.29 11.87 -1.24
N ALA A 104 -6.72 12.17 -0.07
CA ALA A 104 -6.31 13.52 0.30
C ALA A 104 -4.95 13.92 -0.33
N GLY A 105 -4.21 12.98 -0.94
CA GLY A 105 -2.85 13.20 -1.44
C GLY A 105 -1.77 13.22 -0.34
N ASP A 106 -2.09 12.68 0.83
CA ASP A 106 -1.21 12.66 2.00
C ASP A 106 -0.42 11.33 2.08
N SER A 107 0.60 11.21 1.22
CA SER A 107 1.41 9.99 1.12
C SER A 107 2.10 9.61 2.43
N ALA A 108 2.50 10.59 3.23
CA ALA A 108 3.16 10.37 4.52
C ALA A 108 2.22 9.65 5.50
N LEU A 109 0.95 10.08 5.59
CA LEU A 109 -0.06 9.43 6.44
C LEU A 109 -0.34 7.99 5.98
N VAL A 110 -0.43 7.78 4.67
CA VAL A 110 -0.65 6.44 4.08
C VAL A 110 0.49 5.50 4.44
N ILE A 111 1.74 5.93 4.26
CA ILE A 111 2.92 5.13 4.54
C ILE A 111 3.01 4.82 6.04
N GLU A 112 2.85 5.82 6.90
CA GLU A 112 2.96 5.63 8.36
C GLU A 112 1.92 4.63 8.87
N MET A 113 0.65 4.82 8.51
CA MET A 113 -0.44 3.97 9.00
C MET A 113 -0.45 2.59 8.34
N GLY A 114 -0.10 2.51 7.05
CA GLY A 114 0.00 1.24 6.34
C GLY A 114 1.11 0.35 6.89
N LEU A 115 2.28 0.90 7.21
CA LEU A 115 3.36 0.14 7.83
C LEU A 115 3.00 -0.33 9.25
N LEU A 116 2.27 0.47 10.03
CA LEU A 116 1.77 0.03 11.34
C LEU A 116 0.74 -1.11 11.22
N LEU A 117 -0.16 -1.06 10.23
CA LEU A 117 -1.08 -2.17 9.95
C LEU A 117 -0.33 -3.43 9.55
N GLU A 118 0.73 -3.29 8.77
CA GLU A 118 1.58 -4.41 8.36
C GLU A 118 2.30 -5.04 9.54
N GLU A 119 2.91 -4.24 10.42
CA GLU A 119 3.54 -4.70 11.66
C GLU A 119 2.56 -5.47 12.55
N GLN A 120 1.30 -5.05 12.56
CA GLN A 120 0.22 -5.67 13.34
C GLN A 120 -0.46 -6.85 12.62
N GLN A 121 0.03 -7.24 11.43
CA GLN A 121 -0.57 -8.28 10.59
C GLN A 121 -2.05 -8.03 10.25
N ALA A 122 -2.46 -6.77 10.25
CA ALA A 122 -3.82 -6.30 10.00
C ALA A 122 -3.98 -5.63 8.61
N LEU A 123 -2.90 -5.58 7.82
CA LEU A 123 -2.93 -5.06 6.47
C LEU A 123 -3.74 -6.00 5.55
N ASN A 124 -4.78 -5.47 4.92
CA ASN A 124 -5.61 -6.19 3.96
C ASN A 124 -5.30 -5.74 2.52
N GLU A 125 -5.87 -6.40 1.52
CA GLU A 125 -5.59 -6.11 0.11
C GLU A 125 -5.86 -4.65 -0.28
N THR A 126 -6.95 -4.06 0.24
CA THR A 126 -7.31 -2.67 -0.09
C THR A 126 -6.27 -1.71 0.48
N THR A 127 -5.94 -1.82 1.77
CA THR A 127 -4.95 -0.94 2.39
C THR A 127 -3.52 -1.22 1.92
N ALA A 128 -3.20 -2.46 1.56
CA ALA A 128 -1.94 -2.83 0.92
C ALA A 128 -1.76 -2.16 -0.44
N LYS A 129 -2.82 -2.05 -1.25
CA LYS A 129 -2.78 -1.35 -2.53
C LYS A 129 -2.46 0.14 -2.36
N GLU A 130 -3.13 0.80 -1.44
CA GLU A 130 -2.88 2.22 -1.16
C GLU A 130 -1.46 2.45 -0.63
N LEU A 131 -1.00 1.59 0.30
CA LEU A 131 0.36 1.62 0.82
C LEU A 131 1.39 1.42 -0.29
N TYR A 132 1.19 0.43 -1.15
CA TYR A 132 2.06 0.16 -2.29
C TYR A 132 2.23 1.38 -3.20
N GLN A 133 1.11 2.04 -3.56
CA GLN A 133 1.14 3.24 -4.40
C GLN A 133 1.89 4.39 -3.73
N ALA A 134 1.66 4.62 -2.43
CA ALA A 134 2.36 5.66 -1.69
C ALA A 134 3.87 5.39 -1.59
N LEU A 135 4.28 4.15 -1.33
CA LEU A 135 5.69 3.75 -1.28
C LEU A 135 6.40 3.94 -2.62
N LEU A 136 5.74 3.64 -3.74
CA LEU A 136 6.28 3.92 -5.07
C LEU A 136 6.46 5.41 -5.33
N ALA A 137 5.45 6.23 -4.98
CA ALA A 137 5.51 7.67 -5.14
C ALA A 137 6.65 8.30 -4.33
N ASP A 138 6.93 7.75 -3.14
CA ASP A 138 8.03 8.14 -2.26
C ASP A 138 9.38 7.48 -2.61
N LYS A 139 9.46 6.76 -3.74
CA LYS A 139 10.66 6.05 -4.23
C LYS A 139 11.21 5.00 -3.25
N ARG A 140 10.38 4.48 -2.35
CA ARG A 140 10.69 3.38 -1.42
C ARG A 140 10.44 2.03 -2.10
N ILE A 141 11.22 1.76 -3.15
CA ILE A 141 11.00 0.66 -4.09
C ILE A 141 11.03 -0.72 -3.40
N GLU A 142 11.99 -0.96 -2.51
CA GLU A 142 12.12 -2.24 -1.81
C GLU A 142 10.93 -2.52 -0.87
N ASP A 143 10.43 -1.48 -0.18
CA ASP A 143 9.24 -1.60 0.66
C ASP A 143 7.99 -1.84 -0.18
N ALA A 144 7.84 -1.10 -1.29
CA ALA A 144 6.73 -1.30 -2.22
C ALA A 144 6.72 -2.74 -2.77
N HIS A 145 7.89 -3.25 -3.15
CA HIS A 145 8.02 -4.63 -3.61
C HIS A 145 7.62 -5.64 -2.53
N ARG A 146 8.09 -5.47 -1.30
CA ARG A 146 7.77 -6.36 -0.17
C ARG A 146 6.26 -6.39 0.11
N VAL A 147 5.61 -5.23 0.13
CA VAL A 147 4.14 -5.12 0.31
C VAL A 147 3.42 -5.84 -0.83
N PHE A 148 3.84 -5.59 -2.07
CA PHE A 148 3.24 -6.21 -3.24
C PHE A 148 3.38 -7.73 -3.24
N SER A 149 4.58 -8.24 -3.01
CA SER A 149 4.86 -9.68 -2.98
C SER A 149 4.08 -10.42 -1.89
N THR A 150 3.89 -9.77 -0.73
CA THR A 150 3.22 -10.37 0.43
C THR A 150 1.70 -10.31 0.32
N TYR A 151 1.15 -9.16 -0.10
CA TYR A 151 -0.30 -8.90 0.00
C TYR A 151 -1.02 -8.83 -1.35
N LEU A 152 -0.32 -8.49 -2.44
CA LEU A 152 -0.95 -8.17 -3.72
C LEU A 152 -0.60 -9.16 -4.84
N LYS A 153 0.44 -9.98 -4.69
CA LYS A 153 0.88 -10.93 -5.73
C LYS A 153 -0.26 -11.85 -6.21
N GLY A 154 -1.11 -12.31 -5.29
CA GLY A 154 -2.26 -13.17 -5.62
C GLY A 154 -3.39 -12.48 -6.39
N THR A 155 -3.35 -11.15 -6.49
CA THR A 155 -4.35 -10.33 -7.22
C THR A 155 -4.01 -10.17 -8.70
N LEU A 156 -2.78 -10.50 -9.08
CA LEU A 156 -2.30 -10.40 -10.45
C LEU A 156 -1.99 -11.77 -11.02
N ASP A 157 -2.24 -11.93 -12.31
CA ASP A 157 -1.65 -13.03 -13.06
C ASP A 157 -0.12 -12.89 -13.09
N GLY A 158 0.57 -14.01 -13.34
CA GLY A 158 2.04 -14.04 -13.31
C GLY A 158 2.72 -13.04 -14.25
N LEU A 159 2.14 -12.79 -15.44
CA LEU A 159 2.70 -11.87 -16.42
C LEU A 159 2.58 -10.42 -15.92
N SER A 160 1.43 -10.06 -15.37
CA SER A 160 1.22 -8.75 -14.75
C SER A 160 2.17 -8.53 -13.56
N TYR A 161 2.37 -9.55 -12.72
CA TYR A 161 3.35 -9.51 -11.63
C TYR A 161 4.78 -9.24 -12.14
N ALA A 162 5.23 -9.96 -13.18
CA ALA A 162 6.57 -9.78 -13.74
C ALA A 162 6.79 -8.37 -14.31
N LYS A 163 5.79 -7.80 -15.02
CA LYS A 163 5.84 -6.43 -15.54
C LYS A 163 6.04 -5.40 -14.44
N VAL A 164 5.29 -5.52 -13.35
CA VAL A 164 5.41 -4.63 -12.19
C VAL A 164 6.83 -4.65 -11.62
N LEU A 165 7.44 -5.84 -11.48
CA LEU A 165 8.82 -5.94 -10.97
C LEU A 165 9.85 -5.24 -11.87
N ILE A 166 9.67 -5.38 -13.17
CA ILE A 166 10.53 -4.76 -14.17
C ILE A 166 10.38 -3.24 -14.14
N GLU A 167 9.15 -2.72 -14.14
CA GLU A 167 8.84 -1.29 -14.13
C GLU A 167 9.31 -0.61 -12.84
N ALA A 168 9.15 -1.29 -11.70
CA ALA A 168 9.65 -0.83 -10.42
C ALA A 168 11.18 -0.89 -10.30
N GLN A 169 11.89 -1.44 -11.29
CA GLN A 169 13.33 -1.70 -11.23
C GLN A 169 13.76 -2.48 -9.98
N ALA A 170 12.93 -3.45 -9.56
CA ALA A 170 13.20 -4.29 -8.39
C ALA A 170 14.53 -5.05 -8.52
N SER A 171 15.00 -5.68 -7.45
CA SER A 171 16.21 -6.51 -7.51
C SER A 171 16.13 -7.55 -8.64
N PHE A 172 17.26 -7.78 -9.32
CA PHE A 172 17.27 -8.62 -10.53
C PHE A 172 16.94 -10.09 -10.23
N SER A 173 17.31 -10.59 -9.05
CA SER A 173 16.97 -11.95 -8.61
C SER A 173 15.45 -12.18 -8.56
N LEU A 174 14.68 -11.18 -8.12
CA LEU A 174 13.22 -11.25 -8.07
C LEU A 174 12.60 -11.21 -9.47
N VAL A 175 13.17 -10.41 -10.37
CA VAL A 175 12.77 -10.40 -11.78
C VAL A 175 13.00 -11.77 -12.43
N MET A 176 14.14 -12.41 -12.18
CA MET A 176 14.43 -13.75 -12.69
C MET A 176 13.41 -14.78 -12.19
N GLN A 177 13.11 -14.79 -10.89
CA GLN A 177 12.10 -15.69 -10.32
C GLN A 177 10.72 -15.49 -10.95
N ALA A 178 10.33 -14.24 -11.22
CA ALA A 178 9.07 -13.94 -11.87
C ALA A 178 9.04 -14.41 -13.33
N LEU A 179 10.13 -14.19 -14.09
CA LEU A 179 10.25 -14.66 -15.47
C LEU A 179 10.26 -16.18 -15.59
N ASP A 180 10.92 -16.89 -14.65
CA ASP A 180 10.97 -18.35 -14.63
C ASP A 180 9.61 -19.00 -14.33
N ALA A 181 8.71 -18.28 -13.65
CA ALA A 181 7.35 -18.74 -13.38
C ALA A 181 6.39 -18.56 -14.58
N LEU A 182 6.80 -17.84 -15.62
CA LEU A 182 5.96 -17.61 -16.81
C LEU A 182 6.06 -18.77 -17.81
N PRO A 183 5.02 -18.96 -18.64
CA PRO A 183 5.17 -19.70 -19.89
C PRO A 183 6.32 -19.13 -20.72
N ILE A 184 7.12 -20.00 -21.34
CA ILE A 184 8.35 -19.62 -22.03
C ILE A 184 8.12 -18.51 -23.08
N GLY A 185 7.02 -18.59 -23.84
CA GLY A 185 6.67 -17.57 -24.83
C GLY A 185 6.42 -16.19 -24.20
N ASP A 186 5.76 -16.13 -23.05
CA ASP A 186 5.49 -14.88 -22.35
C ASP A 186 6.77 -14.27 -21.77
N ALA A 187 7.64 -15.10 -21.18
CA ALA A 187 8.95 -14.65 -20.69
C ALA A 187 9.81 -14.06 -21.82
N VAL A 188 9.87 -14.74 -22.97
CA VAL A 188 10.67 -14.28 -24.13
C VAL A 188 10.10 -12.99 -24.72
N ASN A 189 8.77 -12.86 -24.83
CA ASN A 189 8.13 -11.62 -25.28
C ASN A 189 8.34 -10.46 -24.30
N LEU A 190 8.34 -10.76 -23.00
CA LEU A 190 8.60 -9.76 -21.98
C LEU A 190 10.05 -9.29 -22.04
N LEU A 191 11.03 -10.20 -22.18
CA LEU A 191 12.44 -9.85 -22.41
C LEU A 191 12.63 -8.91 -23.61
N LEU A 192 11.90 -9.13 -24.72
CA LEU A 192 11.94 -8.22 -25.86
C LEU A 192 11.43 -6.83 -25.51
N SER A 193 10.32 -6.76 -24.78
CA SER A 193 9.74 -5.48 -24.33
C SER A 193 10.72 -4.72 -23.44
N VAL A 194 11.39 -5.41 -22.51
CA VAL A 194 12.39 -4.83 -21.62
C VAL A 194 13.63 -4.36 -22.39
N SER A 195 14.07 -5.12 -23.40
CA SER A 195 15.24 -4.76 -24.23
C SER A 195 15.06 -3.46 -25.04
N SER A 196 13.83 -2.98 -25.19
CA SER A 196 13.52 -1.70 -25.82
C SER A 196 13.59 -0.50 -24.87
N THR A 197 13.68 -0.73 -23.56
CA THR A 197 13.86 0.32 -22.56
C THR A 197 15.35 0.62 -22.37
N GLU A 198 15.68 1.86 -22.04
CA GLU A 198 17.06 2.25 -21.73
C GLU A 198 17.39 1.80 -20.31
N LEU A 199 18.21 0.76 -20.21
CA LEU A 199 18.65 0.15 -18.97
C LEU A 199 20.14 0.46 -18.82
N GLY A 200 20.54 1.00 -17.66
CA GLY A 200 21.95 1.26 -17.38
C GLY A 200 22.82 0.03 -17.65
N MET A 201 24.09 0.23 -18.03
CA MET A 201 25.01 -0.80 -18.53
C MET A 201 25.00 -2.10 -17.70
N GLN A 202 25.10 -1.99 -16.37
CA GLN A 202 25.09 -3.16 -15.48
C GLN A 202 23.77 -3.94 -15.58
N ARG A 203 22.63 -3.24 -15.55
CA ARG A 203 21.32 -3.89 -15.61
C ARG A 203 21.08 -4.57 -16.96
N SER A 204 21.55 -3.94 -18.04
CA SER A 204 21.56 -4.54 -19.37
C SER A 204 22.40 -5.81 -19.44
N PHE A 205 23.58 -5.81 -18.79
CA PHE A 205 24.42 -7.00 -18.69
C PHE A 205 23.75 -8.13 -17.91
N ASP A 206 23.07 -7.81 -16.81
CA ASP A 206 22.32 -8.80 -16.01
C ASP A 206 21.21 -9.46 -16.85
N TYR A 207 20.40 -8.66 -17.56
CA TYR A 207 19.37 -9.17 -18.48
C TYR A 207 19.97 -10.01 -19.62
N TYR A 208 21.07 -9.56 -20.23
CA TYR A 208 21.78 -10.33 -21.25
C TYR A 208 22.20 -11.72 -20.73
N SER A 209 22.86 -11.73 -19.57
CA SER A 209 23.39 -12.94 -18.94
C SER A 209 22.30 -13.93 -18.53
N TYR A 210 21.13 -13.43 -18.13
CA TYR A 210 19.98 -14.27 -17.84
C TYR A 210 19.28 -14.77 -19.12
N ALA A 211 19.00 -13.88 -20.08
CA ALA A 211 18.28 -14.20 -21.30
C ALA A 211 18.99 -15.26 -22.14
N ILE A 212 20.32 -15.30 -22.14
CA ILE A 212 21.10 -16.29 -22.92
C ILE A 212 20.80 -17.74 -22.47
N THR A 213 20.33 -17.93 -21.23
CA THR A 213 19.95 -19.26 -20.73
C THR A 213 18.74 -19.85 -21.47
N TYR A 214 17.90 -19.00 -22.08
CA TYR A 214 16.75 -19.43 -22.88
C TYR A 214 17.16 -20.07 -24.20
N GLU A 215 18.39 -19.88 -24.68
CA GLU A 215 18.89 -20.59 -25.88
C GLU A 215 18.88 -22.12 -25.69
N ARG A 216 18.92 -22.59 -24.44
CA ARG A 216 18.88 -24.02 -24.09
C ARG A 216 17.46 -24.57 -23.93
N LYS A 217 16.43 -23.70 -23.99
CA LYS A 217 15.02 -24.10 -23.87
C LYS A 217 14.47 -24.50 -25.24
N ASN A 218 13.41 -25.31 -25.24
CA ASN A 218 12.69 -25.66 -26.47
C ASN A 218 11.85 -24.45 -26.92
N LEU A 219 12.39 -23.68 -27.86
CA LEU A 219 11.76 -22.52 -28.47
C LEU A 219 11.33 -22.83 -29.90
N ASP A 220 10.15 -22.36 -30.30
CA ASP A 220 9.79 -22.30 -31.71
C ASP A 220 10.61 -21.22 -32.45
N GLU A 221 10.57 -21.23 -33.79
CA GLU A 221 11.37 -20.31 -34.60
C GLU A 221 11.02 -18.83 -34.36
N LYS A 222 9.76 -18.51 -34.08
CA LYS A 222 9.33 -17.14 -33.78
C LYS A 222 9.89 -16.71 -32.42
N GLN A 223 9.81 -17.57 -31.41
CA GLN A 223 10.36 -17.33 -30.09
C GLN A 223 11.88 -17.19 -30.12
N LYS A 224 12.59 -17.98 -30.93
CA LYS A 224 14.05 -17.82 -31.14
C LYS A 224 14.39 -16.45 -31.72
N GLN A 225 13.67 -16.01 -32.77
CA GLN A 225 13.88 -14.69 -33.35
C GLN A 225 13.67 -13.57 -32.32
N VAL A 226 12.60 -13.66 -31.52
CA VAL A 226 12.31 -12.70 -30.44
C VAL A 226 13.42 -12.71 -29.39
N LEU A 227 13.89 -13.89 -28.98
CA LEU A 227 15.00 -14.01 -28.03
C LEU A 227 16.29 -13.39 -28.58
N TYR A 228 16.66 -13.69 -29.83
CA TYR A 228 17.86 -13.14 -30.46
C TYR A 228 17.79 -11.62 -30.63
N ALA A 229 16.63 -11.08 -31.00
CA ALA A 229 16.43 -9.63 -31.06
C ALA A 229 16.62 -8.99 -29.67
N SER A 230 16.12 -9.64 -28.62
CA SER A 230 16.29 -9.18 -27.23
C SER A 230 17.75 -9.21 -26.79
N LEU A 231 18.45 -10.32 -27.06
CA LEU A 231 19.87 -10.50 -26.73
C LEU A 231 20.76 -9.49 -27.45
N ALA A 232 20.48 -9.20 -28.72
CA ALA A 232 21.21 -8.19 -29.48
C ALA A 232 21.12 -6.80 -28.82
N ARG A 233 19.91 -6.42 -28.40
CA ARG A 233 19.63 -5.13 -27.74
C ARG A 233 20.27 -5.04 -26.37
N PHE A 234 20.10 -6.04 -25.51
CA PHE A 234 20.74 -6.04 -24.19
C PHE A 234 22.27 -6.01 -24.30
N ALA A 235 22.85 -6.79 -25.22
CA ALA A 235 24.29 -6.77 -25.50
C ALA A 235 24.76 -5.39 -25.97
N SER A 236 24.00 -4.72 -26.83
CA SER A 236 24.32 -3.36 -27.29
C SER A 236 24.30 -2.35 -26.14
N GLN A 237 23.29 -2.40 -25.27
CA GLN A 237 23.19 -1.50 -24.11
C GLN A 237 24.26 -1.79 -23.03
N ALA A 238 24.75 -3.03 -22.97
CA ALA A 238 25.84 -3.45 -22.09
C ALA A 238 27.25 -3.26 -22.70
N ASP A 239 27.38 -2.61 -23.87
CA ASP A 239 28.62 -2.44 -24.65
C ASP A 239 29.33 -3.75 -25.06
N LEU A 240 28.58 -4.84 -25.20
CA LEU A 240 29.04 -6.15 -25.67
C LEU A 240 28.92 -6.28 -27.20
N ARG A 241 29.65 -5.44 -27.95
CA ARG A 241 29.49 -5.26 -29.41
C ARG A 241 29.57 -6.54 -30.24
N VAL A 242 30.48 -7.46 -29.90
CA VAL A 242 30.62 -8.74 -30.62
C VAL A 242 29.36 -9.60 -30.48
N GLN A 243 28.78 -9.64 -29.28
CA GLN A 243 27.57 -10.41 -29.00
C GLN A 243 26.35 -9.73 -29.63
N ALA A 244 26.28 -8.40 -29.59
CA ALA A 244 25.22 -7.63 -30.24
C ALA A 244 25.13 -7.97 -31.74
N ASN A 245 26.26 -7.92 -32.47
CA ASN A 245 26.31 -8.24 -33.90
C ASN A 245 25.94 -9.71 -34.18
N LYS A 246 26.43 -10.65 -33.36
CA LYS A 246 26.09 -12.07 -33.49
C LYS A 246 24.57 -12.28 -33.43
N TYR A 247 23.93 -11.79 -32.37
CA TYR A 247 22.51 -12.00 -32.15
C TYR A 247 21.64 -11.18 -33.12
N GLN A 248 22.11 -10.03 -33.58
CA GLN A 248 21.43 -9.26 -34.63
C GLN A 248 21.34 -10.05 -35.94
N SER A 249 22.41 -10.75 -36.34
CA SER A 249 22.40 -11.62 -37.53
C SER A 249 21.48 -12.82 -37.36
N LEU A 250 21.46 -13.44 -36.17
CA LEU A 250 20.60 -14.59 -35.87
C LEU A 250 19.11 -14.22 -35.78
N ALA A 251 18.79 -12.97 -35.45
CA ALA A 251 17.41 -12.49 -35.37
C ALA A 251 16.77 -12.24 -36.74
N GLN A 252 17.55 -12.17 -37.82
CA GLN A 252 17.01 -11.98 -39.17
C GLN A 252 16.39 -13.29 -39.68
N PRO A 253 15.21 -13.25 -40.32
CA PRO A 253 14.67 -14.42 -40.98
C PRO A 253 15.66 -14.87 -42.07
N LEU A 254 15.96 -16.17 -42.11
CA LEU A 254 16.69 -16.76 -43.22
C LEU A 254 15.94 -16.44 -44.53
N PRO A 255 16.64 -16.01 -45.59
CA PRO A 255 16.02 -15.70 -46.88
C PRO A 255 15.33 -16.91 -47.51
#